data_AF-A0A9N7REV8-F1
#
_entry.id   AF-A0A9N7REV8-F1
#
_cell.length_a   1.000
_cell.length_b   1.000
_cell.length_c   1.000
_cell.angle_alpha   90.00
_cell.angle_beta   90.00
_cell.angle_gamma   90.00
#
_symmetry.space_group_name_H-M   'P 1'
#
loop_
_entity.id
_entity.type
_entity.pdbx_description
1 polymer ?
#
loop_
_entity_poly.entity_id
_entity_poly.type
_entity_poly.pdbx_seq_one_letter_code
_entity_poly.pdbx_strand_id
1 'polypeptide(L)'
;MKSRYPAFDWISAVLTTISEELPDVPLFLSLHNLCATLKCTSPSAVIFRSAVINAGYRISGSHVNPLGMKTDAPMNVIWDIMRCWVKSHPVKPQPEDQAGSVILAKEPILQANFMRAVASLSKAQAKKVARFLPNPERYWGPKVRAGRQITSKHVSLLGPEAINGIHKHEEGEEEQPAKHKKTNEESSPNLR
;
A
#
# COMPACT_ATOMS: atom_id res chain seq x y z
N MET A 1 21.92 -20.36 11.79
CA MET A 1 22.02 -18.88 11.89
C MET A 1 20.65 -18.25 12.16
N LYS A 2 19.59 -18.68 11.46
CA LYS A 2 18.19 -18.26 11.71
C LYS A 2 17.71 -18.38 13.16
N SER A 3 18.00 -19.49 13.84
CA SER A 3 17.59 -19.73 15.24
C SER A 3 18.26 -18.82 16.28
N ARG A 4 19.32 -18.09 15.91
CA ARG A 4 20.06 -17.21 16.83
C ARG A 4 19.51 -15.79 16.87
N TYR A 5 18.76 -15.37 15.85
CA TYR A 5 18.27 -14.01 15.75
C TYR A 5 16.76 -14.02 15.47
N PRO A 6 15.91 -13.59 16.42
CA PRO A 6 14.46 -13.55 16.22
C PRO A 6 14.05 -12.62 15.06
N ALA A 7 14.86 -11.58 14.79
CA ALA A 7 14.64 -10.63 13.70
C ALA A 7 15.32 -11.02 12.37
N PHE A 8 15.82 -12.27 12.23
CA PHE A 8 16.59 -12.68 11.05
C PHE A 8 15.81 -12.45 9.75
N ASP A 9 14.53 -12.83 9.70
CA ASP A 9 13.74 -12.72 8.49
C ASP A 9 13.51 -11.26 8.09
N TRP A 10 13.35 -10.36 9.07
CA TRP A 10 13.25 -8.92 8.82
C TRP A 10 14.56 -8.35 8.27
N ILE A 11 15.69 -8.64 8.93
CA ILE A 11 17.01 -8.16 8.51
C ILE A 11 17.33 -8.68 7.10
N SER A 12 17.10 -9.96 6.85
CA SER A 12 17.37 -10.56 5.53
C SER A 12 16.48 -9.96 4.43
N ALA A 13 15.20 -9.69 4.71
CA ALA A 13 14.29 -9.04 3.76
C ALA A 13 14.72 -7.61 3.43
N VAL A 14 15.07 -6.81 4.44
CA VAL A 14 15.54 -5.43 4.26
C VAL A 14 16.84 -5.40 3.47
N LEU A 15 17.84 -6.20 3.86
CA LEU A 15 19.13 -6.26 3.17
C LEU A 15 18.99 -6.75 1.73
N THR A 16 18.13 -7.74 1.48
CA THR A 16 17.83 -8.20 0.12
C THR A 16 17.23 -7.06 -0.70
N THR A 17 16.27 -6.32 -0.13
CA THR A 17 15.63 -5.19 -0.80
C THR A 17 16.61 -4.08 -1.15
N ILE A 18 17.50 -3.73 -0.20
CA ILE A 18 18.56 -2.72 -0.41
C ILE A 18 19.56 -3.20 -1.47
N SER A 19 19.92 -4.48 -1.47
CA SER A 19 20.88 -5.04 -2.45
C SER A 19 20.35 -5.04 -3.90
N GLU A 20 19.03 -5.04 -4.08
CA GLU A 20 18.38 -4.95 -5.39
C GLU A 20 18.07 -3.52 -5.82
N GLU A 21 18.16 -2.58 -4.89
CA GLU A 21 17.86 -1.18 -5.13
C GLU A 21 19.01 -0.49 -5.87
N LEU A 22 18.67 0.45 -6.76
CA LEU A 22 19.66 1.30 -7.43
C LEU A 22 20.30 2.27 -6.41
N PRO A 23 21.61 2.16 -6.14
CA PRO A 23 22.30 3.01 -5.16
C PRO A 23 22.71 4.37 -5.73
N ASP A 24 22.82 4.46 -7.05
CA ASP A 24 23.29 5.62 -7.84
C ASP A 24 22.20 6.69 -8.03
N VAL A 25 20.93 6.30 -7.93
CA VAL A 25 19.80 7.21 -8.16
C VAL A 25 19.28 7.79 -6.84
N PRO A 26 19.31 9.13 -6.65
CA PRO A 26 18.70 9.77 -5.49
C PRO A 26 17.16 9.80 -5.62
N LEU A 27 16.49 9.78 -4.47
CA LEU A 27 15.02 9.83 -4.35
C LEU A 27 14.29 8.61 -4.93
N PHE A 28 12.97 8.56 -4.71
CA PHE A 28 12.09 7.55 -5.28
C PHE A 28 10.77 8.20 -5.72
N LEU A 29 10.08 7.56 -6.64
CA LEU A 29 8.78 7.97 -7.14
C LEU A 29 7.70 7.04 -6.59
N SER A 30 6.60 7.63 -6.15
CA SER A 30 5.40 6.89 -5.77
C SER A 30 4.43 6.89 -6.95
N LEU A 31 4.11 5.70 -7.47
CA LEU A 31 3.14 5.57 -8.55
C LEU A 31 1.77 6.13 -8.14
N HIS A 32 1.39 5.94 -6.88
CA HIS A 32 0.15 6.47 -6.34
C HIS A 32 0.11 8.00 -6.40
N ASN A 33 1.23 8.67 -6.07
CA ASN A 33 1.30 10.12 -6.10
C ASN A 33 1.22 10.65 -7.54
N LEU A 34 1.90 10.01 -8.49
CA LEU A 34 1.81 10.36 -9.91
C LEU A 34 0.36 10.26 -10.42
N CYS A 35 -0.33 9.18 -10.07
CA CYS A 35 -1.73 8.98 -10.47
C CYS A 35 -2.67 9.96 -9.77
N ALA A 36 -2.39 10.33 -8.52
CA ALA A 36 -3.16 11.32 -7.77
C ALA A 36 -3.05 12.73 -8.38
N THR A 37 -1.89 13.09 -8.93
CA THR A 37 -1.67 14.35 -9.65
C THR A 37 -2.45 14.38 -10.98
N LEU A 38 -2.46 13.26 -11.72
CA LEU A 38 -3.13 13.16 -13.02
C LEU A 38 -4.62 12.79 -12.92
N LYS A 39 -5.10 12.45 -11.72
CA LYS A 39 -6.45 11.91 -11.47
C LYS A 39 -6.76 10.70 -12.36
N CYS A 40 -5.76 9.86 -12.62
CA CYS A 40 -5.89 8.68 -13.44
C CYS A 40 -6.03 7.40 -12.63
N THR A 41 -6.50 6.34 -13.28
CA THR A 41 -6.44 4.99 -12.71
C THR A 41 -4.98 4.57 -12.60
N SER A 42 -4.60 3.99 -11.46
CA SER A 42 -3.22 3.56 -11.25
C SER A 42 -2.91 2.35 -12.11
N PRO A 43 -1.87 2.38 -12.97
CA PRO A 43 -1.39 1.17 -13.62
C PRO A 43 -0.87 0.19 -12.57
N SER A 44 -0.83 -1.09 -12.94
CA SER A 44 -0.11 -2.08 -12.12
C SER A 44 1.38 -1.76 -12.10
N ALA A 45 2.03 -1.92 -10.95
CA ALA A 45 3.47 -1.68 -10.80
C ALA A 45 4.31 -2.48 -11.81
N VAL A 46 3.87 -3.69 -12.19
CA VAL A 46 4.55 -4.53 -13.19
C VAL A 46 4.49 -3.91 -14.59
N ILE A 47 3.34 -3.34 -14.96
CA ILE A 47 3.13 -2.69 -16.26
C ILE A 47 3.97 -1.42 -16.33
N PHE A 48 3.93 -0.60 -15.28
CA PHE A 48 4.73 0.62 -15.23
C PHE A 48 6.25 0.32 -15.28
N ARG A 49 6.71 -0.68 -14.52
CA ARG A 49 8.11 -1.13 -14.60
C ARG A 49 8.49 -1.61 -15.99
N SER A 50 7.61 -2.35 -16.65
CA SER A 50 7.84 -2.81 -18.01
C SER A 50 7.98 -1.65 -18.99
N ALA A 51 7.13 -0.63 -18.87
CA ALA A 51 7.21 0.56 -19.72
C ALA A 51 8.52 1.32 -19.56
N VAL A 52 9.01 1.48 -18.33
CA VAL A 52 10.30 2.13 -18.05
C VAL A 52 11.48 1.32 -18.60
N ILE A 53 11.45 0.00 -18.44
CA ILE A 53 12.47 -0.92 -18.98
C ILE A 53 12.48 -0.90 -20.50
N ASN A 54 11.30 -0.93 -21.13
CA ASN A 54 11.16 -0.89 -22.59
C ASN A 54 11.61 0.47 -23.16
N ALA A 55 11.51 1.55 -22.37
CA ALA A 55 12.07 2.86 -22.69
C ALA A 55 13.61 2.91 -22.56
N GLY A 56 14.26 1.82 -22.15
CA GLY A 56 15.71 1.71 -22.02
C GLY A 56 16.28 2.13 -20.67
N TYR A 57 15.43 2.38 -19.67
CA TYR A 57 15.86 2.84 -18.34
C TYR A 57 15.81 1.73 -17.29
N ARG A 58 16.69 1.84 -16.29
CA ARG A 58 16.72 0.92 -15.16
C ARG A 58 15.69 1.34 -14.11
N ILE A 59 15.00 0.35 -13.53
CA ILE A 59 14.03 0.57 -12.44
C ILE A 59 14.23 -0.45 -11.32
N SER A 60 14.16 0.02 -10.08
CA SER A 60 14.14 -0.83 -8.87
C SER A 60 13.01 -0.41 -7.94
N GLY A 61 12.70 -1.26 -6.95
CA GLY A 61 11.88 -0.85 -5.81
C GLY A 61 12.71 -0.05 -4.79
N SER A 62 12.03 0.62 -3.86
CA SER A 62 12.65 1.27 -2.69
C SER A 62 12.46 0.42 -1.43
N HIS A 63 13.48 0.36 -0.57
CA HIS A 63 13.37 -0.23 0.77
C HIS A 63 12.52 0.61 1.74
N VAL A 64 12.35 1.90 1.48
CA VAL A 64 11.62 2.83 2.37
C VAL A 64 10.10 2.70 2.21
N ASN A 65 9.63 2.46 0.98
CA ASN A 65 8.20 2.42 0.68
C ASN A 65 7.88 1.26 -0.29
N PRO A 66 6.91 0.38 0.02
CA PRO A 66 6.50 -0.70 -0.87
C PRO A 66 6.01 -0.25 -2.25
N LEU A 67 5.42 0.94 -2.34
CA LEU A 67 4.95 1.54 -3.60
C LEU A 67 5.99 2.45 -4.25
N GLY A 68 7.15 2.64 -3.60
CA GLY A 68 8.23 3.47 -4.09
C GLY A 68 9.06 2.74 -5.15
N MET A 69 9.34 3.42 -6.26
CA MET A 69 10.20 2.94 -7.33
C MET A 69 11.31 3.95 -7.60
N LYS A 70 12.54 3.47 -7.73
CA LYS A 70 13.67 4.26 -8.18
C LYS A 70 13.92 4.00 -9.65
N THR A 71 14.20 5.04 -10.40
CA THR A 71 14.45 4.93 -11.83
C THR A 71 15.50 5.94 -12.26
N ASP A 72 16.36 5.53 -13.18
CA ASP A 72 17.34 6.40 -13.85
C ASP A 72 16.68 7.30 -14.92
N ALA A 73 15.39 7.07 -15.19
CA ALA A 73 14.63 7.85 -16.16
C ALA A 73 14.43 9.30 -15.68
N PRO A 74 14.69 10.30 -16.54
CA PRO A 74 14.39 11.68 -16.22
C PRO A 74 12.87 11.91 -16.15
N MET A 75 12.46 12.93 -15.39
CA MET A 75 11.05 13.18 -15.06
C MET A 75 10.16 13.42 -16.30
N ASN A 76 10.73 14.01 -17.36
CA ASN A 76 10.05 14.17 -18.65
C ASN A 76 9.62 12.81 -19.26
N VAL A 77 10.48 11.79 -19.23
CA VAL A 77 10.18 10.46 -19.75
C VAL A 77 9.11 9.79 -18.91
N ILE A 78 9.17 9.93 -17.58
CA ILE A 78 8.15 9.39 -16.67
C ILE A 78 6.78 9.99 -16.96
N TRP A 79 6.71 11.32 -17.16
CA TRP A 79 5.46 11.97 -17.53
C TRP A 79 4.97 11.56 -18.92
N ASP A 80 5.86 11.36 -19.88
CA ASP A 80 5.49 10.85 -21.22
C ASP A 80 4.88 9.45 -21.14
N ILE A 81 5.45 8.55 -20.34
CA ILE A 81 4.87 7.23 -20.07
C ILE A 81 3.47 7.37 -19.46
N MET A 82 3.29 8.26 -18.47
CA MET A 82 1.98 8.48 -17.85
C MET A 82 0.97 9.13 -18.81
N ARG A 83 1.41 10.02 -19.72
CA ARG A 83 0.55 10.59 -20.77
C ARG A 83 0.07 9.50 -21.73
N CYS A 84 0.97 8.60 -22.16
CA CYS A 84 0.60 7.44 -22.98
C CYS A 84 -0.42 6.55 -22.24
N TRP A 85 -0.25 6.36 -20.92
CA TRP A 85 -1.21 5.62 -20.11
C TRP A 85 -2.59 6.30 -20.10
N VAL A 86 -2.65 7.60 -19.83
CA VAL A 86 -3.91 8.36 -19.80
C VAL A 86 -4.60 8.39 -21.18
N LYS A 87 -3.85 8.40 -22.29
CA LYS A 87 -4.43 8.26 -23.63
C LYS A 87 -5.15 6.92 -23.81
N SER A 88 -4.62 5.83 -23.24
CA SER A 88 -5.27 4.50 -23.27
C SER A 88 -6.41 4.34 -22.27
N HIS A 89 -6.38 5.08 -21.16
CA HIS A 89 -7.38 5.05 -20.09
C HIS A 89 -7.87 6.48 -19.82
N PRO A 90 -8.88 6.95 -20.56
CA PRO A 90 -9.30 8.35 -20.50
C PRO A 90 -9.78 8.71 -19.09
N VAL A 91 -9.33 9.88 -18.63
CA VAL A 91 -9.70 10.45 -17.33
C VAL A 91 -10.81 11.47 -17.48
N LYS A 92 -11.54 11.73 -16.40
CA LYS A 92 -12.51 12.82 -16.37
C LYS A 92 -11.78 14.15 -16.58
N PRO A 93 -12.30 15.05 -17.43
CA PRO A 93 -11.69 16.34 -17.65
C PRO A 93 -11.53 17.07 -16.31
N GLN A 94 -10.32 17.56 -16.08
CA GLN A 94 -9.97 18.34 -14.89
C GLN A 94 -9.97 19.82 -15.24
N PRO A 95 -10.18 20.72 -14.26
CA PRO A 95 -10.05 22.16 -14.47
C PRO A 95 -8.63 22.52 -14.91
N GLU A 96 -8.49 23.55 -15.75
CA GLU A 96 -7.21 23.94 -16.37
C GLU A 96 -6.16 24.42 -15.36
N ASP A 97 -6.59 24.89 -14.19
CA ASP A 97 -5.72 25.36 -13.10
C ASP A 97 -4.96 24.24 -12.39
N GLN A 98 -5.38 22.98 -12.57
CA GLN A 98 -4.77 21.85 -11.89
C GLN A 98 -3.52 21.36 -12.64
N ALA A 99 -2.45 21.04 -11.89
CA ALA A 99 -1.18 20.59 -12.46
C ALA A 99 -1.32 19.41 -13.45
N GLY A 100 -2.29 18.52 -13.23
CA GLY A 100 -2.56 17.40 -14.14
C GLY A 100 -2.96 17.86 -15.55
N SER A 101 -3.76 18.92 -15.68
CA SER A 101 -4.19 19.48 -16.97
C SER A 101 -3.01 20.06 -17.75
N VAL A 102 -2.12 20.79 -17.08
CA VAL A 102 -0.89 21.34 -17.69
C VAL A 102 0.04 20.21 -18.15
N ILE A 103 0.18 19.15 -17.35
CA ILE A 103 1.02 18.00 -17.71
C ILE A 103 0.44 17.25 -18.92
N LEU A 104 -0.88 17.06 -18.98
CA LEU A 104 -1.55 16.34 -20.08
C LEU A 104 -1.65 17.16 -21.37
N ALA A 105 -1.63 18.49 -21.29
CA ALA A 105 -1.65 19.36 -22.46
C ALA A 105 -0.41 19.22 -23.35
N LYS A 106 0.74 18.85 -22.76
CA LYS A 106 1.97 18.62 -23.52
C LYS A 106 1.96 17.23 -24.16
N GLU A 107 2.24 17.16 -25.45
CA GLU A 107 2.31 15.87 -26.15
C GLU A 107 3.48 15.00 -25.65
N PRO A 108 3.30 13.67 -25.58
CA PRO A 108 4.39 12.75 -25.25
C PRO A 108 5.37 12.67 -26.42
N ILE A 109 6.66 12.85 -26.15
CA ILE A 109 7.73 12.71 -27.16
C ILE A 109 8.05 11.23 -27.34
N LEU A 110 8.03 10.47 -26.24
CA LEU A 110 8.25 9.02 -26.24
C LEU A 110 6.93 8.27 -26.24
N GLN A 111 6.76 7.33 -27.18
CA GLN A 111 5.66 6.36 -27.12
C GLN A 111 6.04 5.20 -26.21
N ALA A 112 5.34 5.08 -25.08
CA ALA A 112 5.60 4.03 -24.11
C ALA A 112 5.05 2.67 -24.58
N ASN A 113 5.89 1.63 -24.52
CA ASN A 113 5.47 0.26 -24.75
C ASN A 113 5.15 -0.43 -23.41
N PHE A 114 3.86 -0.73 -23.18
CA PHE A 114 3.37 -1.36 -21.96
C PHE A 114 3.41 -2.91 -21.97
N MET A 115 3.96 -3.54 -23.02
CA MET A 115 4.13 -4.99 -23.06
C MET A 115 5.01 -5.45 -21.90
N ARG A 116 4.60 -6.55 -21.24
CA ARG A 116 5.29 -7.08 -20.08
C ARG A 116 6.73 -7.45 -20.44
N ALA A 117 7.69 -6.73 -19.85
CA ALA A 117 9.11 -7.04 -19.99
C ALA A 117 9.47 -8.16 -19.00
N VAL A 118 10.24 -9.16 -19.45
CA VAL A 118 10.70 -10.27 -18.60
C VAL A 118 11.53 -9.76 -17.42
N ALA A 119 12.27 -8.66 -17.61
CA ALA A 119 13.06 -8.00 -16.57
C ALA A 119 12.23 -7.16 -15.56
N SER A 120 10.90 -7.10 -15.70
CA SER A 120 10.04 -6.31 -14.80
C SER A 120 9.89 -6.92 -13.39
N LEU A 121 10.19 -8.21 -13.23
CA LEU A 121 10.15 -8.90 -11.95
C LEU A 121 11.49 -8.80 -11.23
N SER A 122 11.46 -8.36 -9.97
CA SER A 122 12.65 -8.36 -9.11
C SER A 122 13.10 -9.79 -8.77
N LYS A 123 14.41 -9.99 -8.55
CA LYS A 123 14.96 -11.31 -8.18
C LYS A 123 14.35 -11.82 -6.86
N ALA A 124 14.01 -10.93 -5.94
CA ALA A 124 13.30 -11.23 -4.69
C ALA A 124 11.88 -11.74 -4.94
N GLN A 125 11.16 -11.16 -5.91
CA GLN A 125 9.85 -11.68 -6.32
C GLN A 125 9.97 -13.06 -6.95
N ALA A 126 10.98 -13.30 -7.79
CA ALA A 126 11.23 -14.62 -8.36
C ALA A 126 11.55 -15.67 -7.28
N LYS A 127 12.26 -15.26 -6.22
CA LYS A 127 12.59 -16.10 -5.06
C LYS A 127 11.49 -16.16 -3.99
N LYS A 128 10.33 -15.52 -4.21
CA LYS A 128 9.21 -15.40 -3.25
C LYS A 128 9.63 -14.91 -1.86
N VAL A 129 10.65 -14.05 -1.79
CA VAL A 129 11.08 -13.44 -0.52
C VAL A 129 10.18 -12.25 -0.22
N ALA A 130 9.54 -12.27 0.96
CA ALA A 130 8.75 -11.14 1.43
C ALA A 130 9.68 -9.93 1.65
N ARG A 131 9.40 -8.81 0.97
CA ARG A 131 10.21 -7.58 1.07
C ARG A 131 9.86 -6.76 2.30
N PHE A 132 8.56 -6.69 2.60
CA PHE A 132 8.02 -6.00 3.77
C PHE A 132 7.34 -7.04 4.63
N LEU A 133 7.96 -7.36 5.76
CA LEU A 133 7.36 -8.26 6.75
C LEU A 133 6.30 -7.51 7.57
N PRO A 134 5.23 -8.20 8.00
CA PRO A 134 4.29 -7.63 8.96
C PRO A 134 5.00 -7.30 10.28
N ASN A 135 4.40 -6.39 11.04
CA ASN A 135 4.92 -5.96 12.32
C ASN A 135 5.05 -7.16 13.29
N PRO A 136 6.17 -7.30 14.03
CA PRO A 136 6.47 -8.54 14.76
C PRO A 136 5.58 -8.81 15.98
N GLU A 137 5.04 -7.77 16.65
CA GLU A 137 4.20 -7.98 17.85
C GLU A 137 2.87 -7.19 17.83
N ARG A 138 1.88 -7.75 18.55
CA ARG A 138 0.51 -7.25 18.73
C ARG A 138 0.44 -5.82 19.33
N TYR A 139 1.50 -5.37 19.99
CA TYR A 139 1.58 -4.07 20.68
C TYR A 139 2.75 -3.20 20.19
N TRP A 140 3.33 -3.51 19.02
CA TRP A 140 4.50 -2.82 18.46
C TRP A 140 4.14 -1.46 17.82
N GLY A 141 3.28 -0.69 18.46
CA GLY A 141 2.87 0.63 17.99
C GLY A 141 2.29 1.47 19.13
N PRO A 142 2.12 2.79 18.91
CA PRO A 142 1.47 3.66 19.88
C PRO A 142 0.15 3.04 20.31
N LYS A 143 -0.07 2.89 21.62
CA LYS A 143 -1.32 2.34 22.16
C LYS A 143 -2.50 3.10 21.57
N VAL A 144 -3.57 2.37 21.26
CA VAL A 144 -4.83 2.97 20.80
C VAL A 144 -5.24 4.07 21.77
N ARG A 145 -5.69 5.22 21.25
CA ARG A 145 -6.18 6.35 22.05
C ARG A 145 -7.12 5.84 23.15
N ALA A 146 -6.89 6.26 24.39
CA ALA A 146 -7.70 5.86 25.54
C ALA A 146 -9.20 6.01 25.23
N GLY A 147 -9.98 4.96 25.50
CA GLY A 147 -11.43 4.90 25.24
C GLY A 147 -11.83 4.22 23.92
N ARG A 148 -10.92 3.98 22.98
CA ARG A 148 -11.20 3.12 21.81
C ARG A 148 -10.83 1.67 22.10
N GLN A 149 -11.83 0.81 22.26
CA GLN A 149 -11.64 -0.64 22.27
C GLN A 149 -11.51 -1.16 20.82
N ILE A 150 -10.59 -2.09 20.60
CA ILE A 150 -10.42 -2.75 19.29
C ILE A 150 -11.64 -3.66 19.09
N THR A 151 -12.55 -3.26 18.22
CA THR A 151 -13.74 -4.06 17.86
C THR A 151 -13.38 -5.20 16.91
N SER A 152 -14.25 -6.23 16.82
CA SER A 152 -14.09 -7.40 15.93
C SER A 152 -13.76 -7.04 14.48
N LYS A 153 -14.20 -5.87 14.00
CA LYS A 153 -13.92 -5.34 12.66
C LYS A 153 -12.43 -5.04 12.39
N HIS A 154 -11.62 -4.95 13.43
CA HIS A 154 -10.17 -4.71 13.35
C HIS A 154 -9.34 -5.96 13.68
N VAL A 155 -9.97 -7.13 13.85
CA VAL A 155 -9.29 -8.39 14.21
C VAL A 155 -8.36 -8.89 13.12
N SER A 156 -8.62 -8.54 11.85
CA SER A 156 -7.73 -8.83 10.73
C SER A 156 -6.34 -8.19 10.86
N LEU A 157 -6.17 -7.17 11.72
CA LEU A 157 -4.85 -6.58 12.06
C LEU A 157 -4.11 -7.36 13.17
N LEU A 158 -4.78 -8.28 13.86
CA LEU A 158 -4.25 -9.03 15.01
C LEU A 158 -3.64 -10.39 14.61
N GLY A 159 -3.58 -10.69 13.30
CA GLY A 159 -3.03 -11.93 12.77
C GLY A 159 -4.03 -13.11 12.76
N PRO A 160 -3.66 -14.23 12.12
CA PRO A 160 -4.56 -15.37 11.88
C PRO A 160 -4.99 -16.10 13.17
N GLU A 161 -4.20 -16.04 14.24
CA GLU A 161 -4.51 -16.70 15.51
C GLU A 161 -5.68 -16.04 16.25
N ALA A 162 -5.82 -14.71 16.14
CA ALA A 162 -6.93 -13.97 16.75
C ALA A 162 -8.27 -14.21 16.03
N ILE A 163 -8.23 -14.55 14.73
CA ILE A 163 -9.41 -14.91 13.94
C ILE A 163 -9.91 -16.30 14.34
N ASN A 164 -8.99 -17.27 14.49
CA ASN A 164 -9.33 -18.64 14.90
C ASN A 164 -9.86 -18.74 16.34
N GLY A 165 -9.44 -17.82 17.24
CA GLY A 165 -9.97 -17.76 18.61
C GLY A 165 -11.44 -17.32 18.69
N ILE A 166 -11.93 -16.53 17.73
CA ILE A 166 -13.33 -16.08 17.69
C ILE A 166 -14.24 -17.15 17.10
N HIS A 167 -13.79 -17.85 16.05
CA HIS A 167 -14.56 -18.96 15.46
C HIS A 167 -14.87 -20.08 16.47
N LYS A 168 -13.96 -20.35 17.41
CA LYS A 168 -14.21 -21.32 18.49
C LYS A 168 -15.26 -20.88 19.52
N HIS A 169 -15.52 -19.58 19.65
CA HIS A 169 -16.54 -19.05 20.57
C HIS A 169 -17.92 -18.95 19.91
N GLU A 170 -18.00 -18.84 18.58
CA GLU A 170 -19.27 -18.79 17.85
C GLU A 170 -19.90 -20.18 17.63
N GLU A 171 -19.13 -21.28 17.68
CA GLU A 171 -19.67 -22.65 17.57
C GLU A 171 -20.29 -23.19 18.88
N GLY A 172 -20.26 -22.42 19.98
CA GLY A 172 -20.62 -22.89 21.32
C GLY A 172 -21.87 -22.29 21.98
N GLU A 173 -22.56 -21.33 21.37
CA GLU A 173 -23.73 -20.68 21.99
C GLU A 173 -24.91 -20.62 20.99
N GLU A 174 -25.64 -21.73 20.87
CA GLU A 174 -27.05 -21.69 20.48
C GLU A 174 -27.93 -21.35 21.71
N GLU A 175 -28.82 -20.37 21.52
CA GLU A 175 -30.08 -20.09 22.24
C GLU A 175 -30.10 -19.38 23.64
N GLN A 176 -30.42 -18.06 23.63
CA GLN A 176 -31.75 -17.47 23.98
C GLN A 176 -31.69 -15.93 24.22
N PRO A 177 -32.76 -15.15 23.88
CA PRO A 177 -32.70 -13.68 23.88
C PRO A 177 -33.10 -13.06 25.24
N ALA A 178 -32.19 -12.34 25.88
CA ALA A 178 -32.48 -11.58 27.10
C ALA A 178 -32.92 -10.13 26.82
N LYS A 179 -34.09 -9.80 27.37
CA LYS A 179 -34.90 -8.59 27.17
C LYS A 179 -34.26 -7.31 27.70
N HIS A 180 -34.55 -6.23 26.96
CA HIS A 180 -34.35 -4.82 27.28
C HIS A 180 -34.98 -4.43 28.64
N LYS A 181 -34.21 -3.80 29.54
CA LYS A 181 -34.75 -3.07 30.71
C LYS A 181 -34.36 -1.60 30.61
N LYS A 182 -35.36 -0.76 30.30
CA LYS A 182 -35.34 0.68 30.52
C LYS A 182 -35.54 0.94 32.02
N THR A 183 -34.71 1.77 32.61
CA THR A 183 -34.98 2.34 33.94
C THR A 183 -35.46 3.77 33.72
N ASN A 184 -36.75 4.00 33.94
CA ASN A 184 -37.36 5.33 34.05
C ASN A 184 -37.18 5.84 35.48
N GLU A 185 -36.98 7.15 35.59
CA GLU A 185 -36.93 7.93 36.83
C GLU A 185 -38.26 7.87 37.58
N GLU A 186 -38.21 7.84 38.92
CA GLU A 186 -39.29 8.31 39.78
C GLU A 186 -38.74 9.25 40.85
N SER A 187 -39.50 10.32 41.02
CA SER A 187 -39.33 11.52 41.83
C SER A 187 -39.26 11.25 43.33
N SER A 188 -38.59 12.14 44.05
CA SER A 188 -38.82 12.33 45.50
C SER A 188 -39.16 13.79 45.79
N PRO A 189 -40.02 14.06 46.79
CA PRO A 189 -40.82 15.28 46.86
C PRO A 189 -40.15 16.37 47.72
N ASN A 190 -40.49 17.62 47.41
CA ASN A 190 -40.16 18.80 48.21
C ASN A 190 -40.89 18.78 49.56
N LEU A 191 -40.22 19.23 50.64
CA LEU A 191 -40.88 19.84 51.79
C LEU A 191 -39.96 20.86 52.48
N ARG A 192 -40.41 22.12 52.40
CA ARG A 192 -40.19 23.31 53.24
C ARG A 192 -38.78 23.73 53.65
#